data_AF-S7V5D1-F1
#
_entry.id   AF-S7V5D1-F1
#
_cell.length_a   1.000
_cell.length_b   1.000
_cell.length_c   1.000
_cell.angle_alpha   90.00
_cell.angle_beta   90.00
_cell.angle_gamma   90.00
#
_symmetry.space_group_name_H-M   'P 1'
#
loop_
_entity.id
_entity.type
_entity.pdbx_description
1 polymer ?
#
loop_
_entity_poly.entity_id
_entity_poly.type
_entity_poly.pdbx_seq_one_letter_code
_entity_poly.pdbx_strand_id
1 'polypeptide(L)' 'MIEIKKNKDVVKATKEGRIYIENEDFFKQEKVQHLLGKLKKSSIFKEIESKKKELNPGLS' A
#
# COMPACT_ATOMS: atom_id res chain seq x y z
N MET A 1 -38.10 -4.79 5.60
CA MET A 1 -36.79 -4.34 6.10
C MET A 1 -35.78 -4.57 4.99
N ILE A 2 -35.13 -3.51 4.49
CA ILE A 2 -34.19 -3.62 3.37
C ILE A 2 -32.80 -3.87 3.97
N GLU A 3 -32.24 -5.04 3.68
CA GLU A 3 -30.91 -5.44 4.11
C GLU A 3 -29.86 -4.73 3.24
N ILE A 4 -29.26 -3.67 3.78
CA ILE A 4 -28.19 -2.93 3.10
C ILE A 4 -26.93 -3.79 3.20
N LYS A 5 -26.59 -4.50 2.12
CA LYS A 5 -25.27 -5.14 1.99
C LYS A 5 -24.20 -4.08 2.21
N LYS A 6 -23.42 -4.22 3.29
CA LYS A 6 -22.17 -3.47 3.49
C LYS A 6 -21.22 -3.76 2.34
N ASN A 7 -21.27 -2.95 1.28
CA ASN A 7 -20.10 -2.80 0.43
C ASN A 7 -18.99 -2.25 1.32
N LYS A 8 -17.81 -2.85 1.23
CA LYS A 8 -16.67 -2.63 2.13
C LYS A 8 -16.13 -1.20 2.09
N ASP A 9 -16.55 -0.40 1.11
CA ASP A 9 -16.20 1.01 0.97
C ASP A 9 -17.23 1.84 1.75
N VAL A 10 -17.02 1.97 3.06
CA VAL A 10 -17.94 2.72 3.93
C VAL A 10 -17.97 4.18 3.49
N VAL A 11 -19.08 4.59 2.86
CA VAL A 11 -19.40 5.99 2.53
C VAL A 11 -20.07 6.61 3.76
N LYS A 12 -19.30 7.27 4.62
CA LYS A 12 -19.87 8.03 5.73
C LYS A 12 -20.27 9.41 5.22
N ALA A 13 -21.56 9.65 5.01
CA ALA A 13 -22.08 10.97 4.70
C ALA A 13 -22.29 11.79 5.99
N THR A 14 -21.71 12.99 6.10
CA THR A 14 -21.98 13.90 7.23
C THR A 14 -23.31 14.63 7.04
N LYS A 15 -23.85 15.21 8.12
CA LYS A 15 -25.03 16.10 8.06
C LYS A 15 -24.84 17.31 7.13
N GLU A 16 -23.59 17.64 6.81
CA GLU A 16 -23.16 18.72 5.91
C GLU A 16 -22.96 18.26 4.45
N GLY A 17 -23.21 16.98 4.15
CA GLY A 17 -23.08 16.43 2.79
C GLY A 17 -21.66 15.99 2.40
N ARG A 18 -20.71 15.90 3.35
CA ARG A 18 -19.35 15.38 3.05
C ARG A 18 -19.36 13.86 3.02
N ILE A 19 -18.76 13.28 1.99
CA ILE A 19 -18.64 11.83 1.82
C ILE A 19 -17.22 11.39 2.20
N TYR A 20 -17.12 10.48 3.16
CA TYR A 20 -15.86 9.83 3.54
C TYR A 20 -15.87 8.40 3.04
N ILE A 21 -14.85 7.98 2.30
CA ILE A 21 -14.66 6.61 1.85
C ILE A 21 -13.59 5.99 2.73
N GLU A 22 -13.97 5.00 3.53
CA GLU A 22 -13.00 4.19 4.26
C GLU A 22 -12.39 3.17 3.29
N ASN A 23 -11.10 3.30 3.01
CA ASN A 23 -10.36 2.39 2.14
C ASN A 23 -9.19 1.78 2.93
N GLU A 24 -8.78 0.58 2.54
CA GLU A 24 -7.57 -0.03 3.05
C GLU A 24 -6.35 0.83 2.67
N ASP A 25 -5.44 1.00 3.63
CA ASP A 25 -4.16 1.66 3.42
C ASP A 25 -3.50 1.12 2.15
N PHE A 26 -3.13 2.03 1.24
CA PHE A 26 -2.53 1.69 -0.05
C PHE A 26 -1.40 0.68 0.07
N PHE A 27 -0.53 0.83 1.09
CA PHE A 27 0.59 -0.08 1.28
C PHE A 27 0.16 -1.43 1.85
N LYS A 28 -0.97 -1.55 2.53
CA LYS A 28 -1.46 -2.83 3.08
C LYS A 28 -2.15 -3.71 2.03
N GLN A 29 -2.59 -3.12 0.92
CA GLN A 29 -3.24 -3.84 -0.17
C GLN A 29 -2.37 -4.99 -0.69
N GLU A 30 -2.94 -6.19 -0.80
CA GLU A 30 -2.23 -7.41 -1.21
C GLU A 30 -1.51 -7.27 -2.56
N LYS A 31 -2.15 -6.60 -3.53
CA LYS A 31 -1.56 -6.33 -4.86
C LYS A 31 -0.31 -5.48 -4.77
N VAL A 32 -0.32 -4.47 -3.90
CA VAL A 32 0.81 -3.56 -3.69
C VAL A 32 1.95 -4.33 -3.01
N GLN A 33 1.64 -5.11 -1.97
CA GLN A 33 2.62 -5.97 -1.30
C GLN A 33 3.27 -6.98 -2.27
N HIS A 34 2.48 -7.60 -3.16
CA HIS A 34 3.00 -8.51 -4.19
C HIS A 34 3.91 -7.81 -5.20
N LEU A 35 3.51 -6.62 -5.67
CA LEU A 35 4.31 -5.82 -6.59
C LEU A 35 5.66 -5.43 -5.94
N LEU A 36 5.63 -4.95 -4.70
CA LEU A 36 6.83 -4.61 -3.93
C LEU A 36 7.72 -5.85 -3.72
N GLY A 37 7.13 -7.01 -3.46
CA GLY A 37 7.86 -8.27 -3.36
C GLY A 37 8.57 -8.66 -4.65
N LYS A 38 7.92 -8.48 -5.82
CA LYS A 38 8.55 -8.69 -7.13
C LYS A 38 9.66 -7.67 -7.39
N LEU A 39 9.42 -6.39 -7.08
CA LEU A 39 10.41 -5.33 -7.25
C LEU A 39 11.68 -5.64 -6.45
N LYS A 40 11.54 -6.02 -5.17
CA LYS A 40 12.67 -6.42 -4.31
C LYS A 40 13.47 -7.62 -4.83
N LYS A 41 12.82 -8.52 -5.58
CA LYS A 41 13.48 -9.69 -6.19
C LYS A 41 14.18 -9.36 -7.52
N SER A 42 13.88 -8.22 -8.14
CA SER A 42 14.47 -7.83 -9.43
C SER A 42 15.98 -7.63 -9.32
N SER A 43 16.70 -7.97 -10.39
CA SER A 43 18.15 -7.78 -10.49
C SER A 43 18.55 -6.31 -10.35
N ILE A 44 17.77 -5.41 -10.94
CA ILE A 44 17.97 -3.95 -10.88
C ILE A 44 17.94 -3.47 -9.44
N PHE A 45 16.91 -3.85 -8.67
CA PHE A 45 16.80 -3.46 -7.27
C PHE A 45 17.99 -3.97 -6.44
N LYS A 46 18.40 -5.23 -6.65
CA LYS A 46 19.56 -5.81 -5.98
C LYS A 46 20.86 -5.09 -6.32
N GLU A 47 21.06 -4.71 -7.58
CA GLU A 47 22.25 -3.98 -8.01
C GLU A 47 22.34 -2.60 -7.34
N ILE A 48 21.21 -1.89 -7.26
CA ILE A 48 21.12 -0.60 -6.57
C ILE A 48 21.46 -0.75 -5.08
N GLU A 49 20.90 -1.76 -4.41
CA GLU A 49 21.17 -2.01 -2.99
C GLU A 49 22.62 -2.42 -2.72
N SER A 50 23.24 -3.22 -3.59
CA SER A 50 24.66 -3.56 -3.50
C SER A 50 25.54 -2.32 -3.61
N LYS A 51 25.30 -1.48 -4.63
CA LYS A 51 26.04 -0.22 -4.81
C LYS A 51 25.89 0.72 -3.61
N LYS A 52 24.70 0.77 -3.01
CA LYS A 52 24.44 1.59 -1.81
C LYS A 52 25.27 1.13 -0.61
N LYS A 53 25.44 -0.19 -0.41
CA LYS A 53 26.27 -0.76 0.66
C LYS A 53 27.76 -0.47 0.46
N GLU A 54 28.23 -0.56 -0.79
CA GLU A 54 29.62 -0.22 -1.14
C GLU A 54 29.93 1.25 -0.85
N LEU A 55 28.96 2.14 -1.08
CA LEU A 55 29.10 3.57 -0.83
C LEU A 55 28.97 3.96 0.66
N ASN A 56 28.30 3.16 1.49
CA ASN A 56 28.04 3.47 2.90
C ASN A 56 28.13 2.21 3.80
N PRO A 57 29.34 1.70 4.09
CA PRO A 57 29.52 0.46 4.84
C PRO A 57 29.15 0.54 6.34
N GLY A 58 28.86 1.72 6.88
CA GLY A 58 28.56 1.93 8.31
C GLY A 58 27.08 1.91 8.71
N LEU A 59 26.16 1.70 7.76
CA LEU A 59 24.72 1.56 8.03
C LEU A 59 24.35 0.07 7.89
N SER A 60 24.60 -0.71 8.94
CA SER A 60 24.07 -2.07 9.12
C SER A 60 23.44 -2.20 10.50
#